data_AF-A0A2K3DXL2-F1
#
_entry.id   AF-A0A2K3DXL2-F1
#
_cell.length_a   1.000
_cell.length_b   1.000
_cell.length_c   1.000
_cell.angle_alpha   90.00
_cell.angle_beta   90.00
_cell.angle_gamma   90.00
#
_symmetry.space_group_name_H-M   'P 1'
#
loop_
_entity.id
_entity.type
_entity.pdbx_description
1 polymer ?
#
loop_
_entity_poly.entity_id
_entity_poly.type
_entity_poly.pdbx_seq_one_letter_code
_entity_poly.pdbx_strand_id
1 'polypeptide(L)'
;MGFAQVSCRVPHRLLDALSSGAEGLERIDCTSLRQYLALSRGVLAPKLSRVLDAEELEHLVLVVTEAFVNSLPSQPADGAAGNLAAAARASVHCLRGAAVKDSCVLPGVVLQGADLPAEALDLLGLEAGAQGGESVTVEVGVLLLACSLDTHSNQYNSADVGGGACAAPARGVPLVMEQRDELAPGEAEDAELAGLIANLEALLEPRRNIRLVACQKGIHPALQEWLLAQGVVPCQRLGAARLSALALLAGCAPLETLTGPPEHTAVDTGFSRMQLNSRVVDGHNLLQLRSGGGALPTSSSSVALLLGCASDALADHLRPAAEAALKLLRGTMEQDSTALAGAA
;
A
#
# COMPACT_ATOMS: atom_id res chain seq x y z
N MET A 1 -20.61 -8.47 -39.95
CA MET A 1 -19.84 -8.40 -38.69
C MET A 1 -20.84 -8.44 -37.56
N GLY A 2 -21.05 -9.62 -36.96
CA GLY A 2 -22.05 -9.80 -35.92
C GLY A 2 -21.50 -9.39 -34.56
N PHE A 3 -22.03 -8.31 -33.98
CA PHE A 3 -21.87 -8.05 -32.55
C PHE A 3 -22.71 -9.09 -31.81
N ALA A 4 -22.05 -10.08 -31.22
CA ALA A 4 -22.69 -10.97 -30.27
C ALA A 4 -23.23 -10.10 -29.12
N GLN A 5 -24.54 -10.12 -28.89
CA GLN A 5 -25.14 -9.57 -27.68
C GLN A 5 -24.59 -10.35 -26.48
N VAL A 6 -23.54 -9.80 -25.85
CA VAL A 6 -23.08 -10.29 -24.56
C VAL A 6 -24.14 -9.90 -23.54
N SER A 7 -24.94 -10.86 -23.12
CA SER A 7 -25.84 -10.71 -21.98
C SER A 7 -24.97 -10.64 -20.71
N CYS A 8 -24.39 -9.48 -20.43
CA CYS A 8 -23.66 -9.22 -19.19
C CYS A 8 -24.69 -9.17 -18.05
N ARG A 9 -25.00 -10.32 -17.45
CA ARG A 9 -25.59 -10.33 -16.11
C ARG A 9 -24.54 -9.75 -15.18
N VAL A 10 -24.81 -8.56 -14.63
CA VAL A 10 -23.98 -7.97 -13.58
C VAL A 10 -24.03 -8.95 -12.40
N PRO A 11 -22.89 -9.50 -11.96
CA PRO A 11 -22.89 -10.49 -10.89
C PRO A 11 -23.42 -9.87 -9.60
N HIS A 12 -24.18 -10.65 -8.82
CA HIS A 12 -24.70 -10.22 -7.53
C HIS A 12 -23.61 -9.68 -6.60
N ARG A 13 -22.39 -10.22 -6.64
CA ARG A 13 -21.26 -9.71 -5.84
C ARG A 13 -20.86 -8.27 -6.15
N LEU A 14 -20.94 -7.88 -7.42
CA LEU A 14 -20.66 -6.50 -7.80
C LEU A 14 -21.82 -5.59 -7.39
N LEU A 15 -23.06 -6.06 -7.51
CA LEU A 15 -24.25 -5.33 -7.02
C LEU A 15 -24.23 -5.18 -5.49
N ASP A 16 -23.79 -6.21 -4.77
CA ASP A 16 -23.60 -6.19 -3.31
C ASP A 16 -22.47 -5.24 -2.95
N ALA A 17 -21.33 -5.25 -3.65
CA ALA A 17 -20.24 -4.27 -3.46
C ALA A 17 -20.70 -2.82 -3.75
N LEU A 18 -21.57 -2.63 -4.75
CA LEU A 18 -22.21 -1.34 -5.05
C LEU A 18 -23.22 -0.92 -3.96
N SER A 19 -23.80 -1.87 -3.21
CA SER A 19 -24.82 -1.59 -2.18
C SER A 19 -24.33 -1.68 -0.73
N SER A 20 -23.16 -2.26 -0.46
CA SER A 20 -22.66 -2.55 0.90
C SER A 20 -21.69 -1.53 1.49
N GLY A 21 -21.65 -0.27 1.03
CA GLY A 21 -21.15 0.82 1.87
C GLY A 21 -19.99 1.66 1.34
N ALA A 22 -20.21 2.35 0.23
CA ALA A 22 -19.54 3.63 0.01
C ALA A 22 -20.60 4.65 -0.41
N GLU A 23 -20.93 5.59 0.46
CA GLU A 23 -21.84 6.71 0.18
C GLU A 23 -21.35 7.64 -0.97
N GLY A 24 -20.26 7.30 -1.65
CA GLY A 24 -19.76 7.99 -2.84
C GLY A 24 -19.93 7.24 -4.17
N LEU A 25 -20.41 5.99 -4.17
CA LEU A 25 -20.59 5.21 -5.41
C LEU A 25 -21.92 5.46 -6.13
N GLU A 26 -22.82 6.28 -5.58
CA GLU A 26 -24.16 6.56 -6.11
C GLU A 26 -24.20 7.21 -7.51
N ARG A 27 -23.05 7.49 -8.14
CA ARG A 27 -22.96 8.20 -9.42
C ARG A 27 -22.31 7.45 -10.58
N ILE A 28 -21.95 6.17 -10.43
CA ILE A 28 -21.41 5.42 -11.57
C ILE A 28 -22.58 4.91 -12.42
N ASP A 29 -22.78 5.53 -13.59
CA ASP A 29 -23.77 5.06 -14.55
C ASP A 29 -23.53 3.60 -14.92
N CYS A 30 -24.61 2.81 -14.95
CA CYS A 30 -24.56 1.39 -15.36
C CYS A 30 -23.98 1.21 -16.78
N THR A 31 -24.11 2.22 -17.62
CA THR A 31 -23.53 2.27 -18.97
C THR A 31 -22.01 2.31 -18.92
N SER A 32 -21.43 3.10 -18.01
CA SER A 32 -20.00 3.22 -17.78
C SER A 32 -19.41 1.94 -17.22
N LEU A 33 -20.12 1.24 -16.32
CA LEU A 33 -19.69 -0.05 -15.81
C LEU A 33 -19.56 -1.11 -16.93
N ARG A 34 -20.51 -1.16 -17.86
CA ARG A 34 -20.42 -2.06 -19.02
C ARG A 34 -19.23 -1.73 -19.92
N GLN A 35 -18.93 -0.45 -20.10
CA GLN A 35 -17.75 -0.01 -20.83
C GLN A 35 -16.46 -0.43 -20.11
N TYR A 36 -16.36 -0.27 -18.79
CA TYR A 36 -15.21 -0.71 -18.01
C TYR A 36 -15.01 -2.24 -18.06
N LEU A 37 -16.08 -3.02 -17.99
CA LEU A 37 -16.02 -4.46 -18.18
C LEU A 37 -15.53 -4.83 -19.59
N ALA A 38 -16.03 -4.15 -20.62
CA ALA A 38 -15.60 -4.39 -22.00
C ALA A 38 -14.13 -4.01 -22.23
N LEU A 39 -13.67 -2.89 -21.66
CA LEU A 39 -12.28 -2.43 -21.73
C LEU A 39 -11.34 -3.40 -21.00
N SER A 40 -11.69 -3.80 -19.77
CA SER A 40 -10.93 -4.79 -19.00
C SER A 40 -10.81 -6.10 -19.76
N ARG A 41 -11.92 -6.60 -20.33
CA ARG A 41 -11.92 -7.79 -21.18
C ARG A 41 -11.04 -7.61 -22.40
N GLY A 42 -11.09 -6.46 -23.07
CA GLY A 42 -10.27 -6.14 -24.25
C GLY A 42 -8.77 -6.20 -23.96
N VAL A 43 -8.34 -5.88 -22.74
CA VAL A 43 -6.93 -5.97 -22.31
C VAL A 43 -6.55 -7.38 -21.85
N LEU A 44 -7.43 -8.02 -21.08
CA LEU A 44 -7.15 -9.32 -20.45
C LEU A 44 -7.27 -10.48 -21.44
N ALA A 45 -8.30 -10.50 -22.29
CA ALA A 45 -8.58 -11.63 -23.18
C ALA A 45 -7.44 -11.95 -24.18
N PRO A 46 -6.85 -10.98 -24.89
CA PRO A 46 -5.78 -11.29 -25.85
C PRO A 46 -4.52 -11.87 -25.19
N LYS A 47 -4.27 -11.50 -23.92
CA LYS A 47 -3.10 -11.95 -23.16
C LYS A 47 -3.33 -13.29 -22.45
N LEU A 48 -4.55 -13.53 -21.96
CA LEU A 48 -4.83 -14.62 -21.04
C LEU A 48 -5.73 -15.72 -21.60
N SER A 49 -6.40 -15.52 -22.73
CA SER A 49 -7.28 -16.54 -23.35
C SER A 49 -6.59 -17.84 -23.75
N ARG A 50 -5.25 -17.85 -23.84
CA ARG A 50 -4.46 -19.07 -24.10
C ARG A 50 -4.14 -19.85 -22.83
N VAL A 51 -4.24 -19.22 -21.67
CA VAL A 51 -3.78 -19.76 -20.38
C VAL A 51 -4.94 -20.03 -19.44
N LEU A 52 -5.99 -19.22 -19.50
CA LEU A 52 -7.17 -19.31 -18.66
C LEU A 52 -8.36 -19.84 -19.44
N ASP A 53 -9.26 -20.53 -18.75
CA ASP A 53 -10.56 -20.86 -19.30
C ASP A 53 -11.47 -19.61 -19.39
N ALA A 54 -12.61 -19.76 -20.06
CA ALA A 54 -13.53 -18.65 -20.24
C ALA A 54 -14.13 -18.15 -18.91
N GLU A 55 -14.39 -19.03 -17.94
CA GLU A 55 -14.98 -18.67 -16.65
C GLU A 55 -13.97 -17.91 -15.77
N GLU A 56 -12.73 -18.37 -15.71
CA GLU A 56 -11.61 -17.72 -15.02
C GLU A 56 -11.32 -16.34 -15.59
N LEU A 57 -11.38 -16.20 -16.92
CA LEU A 57 -11.21 -14.92 -17.59
C LEU A 57 -12.36 -13.96 -17.24
N GLU A 58 -13.62 -14.41 -17.25
CA GLU A 58 -14.75 -13.58 -16.81
C GLU A 58 -14.57 -13.15 -15.36
N HIS A 59 -14.20 -14.07 -14.47
CA HIS A 59 -13.98 -13.78 -13.06
C HIS A 59 -12.91 -12.70 -12.88
N LEU A 60 -11.77 -12.80 -13.56
CA LEU A 60 -10.73 -11.77 -13.51
C LEU A 60 -11.21 -10.42 -14.04
N VAL A 61 -11.98 -10.38 -15.13
CA VAL A 61 -12.56 -9.14 -15.66
C VAL A 61 -13.42 -8.46 -14.60
N LEU A 62 -14.23 -9.24 -13.89
CA LEU A 62 -15.08 -8.75 -12.81
C LEU A 62 -14.26 -8.21 -11.64
N VAL A 63 -13.33 -9.00 -11.10
CA VAL A 63 -12.52 -8.63 -9.93
C VAL A 63 -11.62 -7.42 -10.22
N VAL A 64 -11.04 -7.32 -11.43
CA VAL A 64 -10.25 -6.14 -11.84
C VAL A 64 -11.12 -4.90 -11.94
N THR A 65 -12.33 -5.02 -12.50
CA THR A 65 -13.26 -3.88 -12.62
C THR A 65 -13.78 -3.48 -11.24
N GLU A 66 -14.06 -4.44 -10.36
CA GLU A 66 -14.42 -4.22 -8.96
C GLU A 66 -13.31 -3.47 -8.21
N ALA A 67 -12.05 -3.90 -8.35
CA ALA A 67 -10.90 -3.24 -7.74
C ALA A 67 -10.74 -1.80 -8.25
N PHE A 68 -10.98 -1.56 -9.54
CA PHE A 68 -10.98 -0.23 -10.13
C PHE A 68 -12.08 0.64 -9.50
N VAL A 69 -13.33 0.18 -9.51
CA VAL A 69 -14.48 0.90 -8.99
C VAL A 69 -14.30 1.22 -7.50
N ASN A 70 -13.84 0.26 -6.70
CA ASN A 70 -13.58 0.47 -5.28
C ASN A 70 -12.38 1.40 -5.02
N SER A 71 -11.47 1.57 -5.98
CA SER A 71 -10.35 2.50 -5.85
C SER A 71 -10.73 3.96 -6.15
N LEU A 72 -11.92 4.20 -6.72
CA LEU A 72 -12.37 5.56 -7.04
C LEU A 72 -12.62 6.36 -5.76
N PRO A 73 -12.23 7.65 -5.72
CA PRO A 73 -12.50 8.49 -4.56
C PRO A 73 -14.01 8.75 -4.43
N SER A 74 -14.52 8.61 -3.21
CA SER A 74 -15.95 8.77 -2.89
C SER A 74 -16.44 10.22 -2.95
N GLN A 75 -15.55 11.21 -3.00
CA GLN A 75 -15.88 12.63 -3.11
C GLN A 75 -14.91 13.34 -4.06
N PRO A 76 -15.39 14.27 -4.92
CA PRO A 76 -14.50 15.18 -5.62
C PRO A 76 -13.78 16.02 -4.56
N ALA A 77 -12.45 15.97 -4.55
CA ALA A 77 -11.65 16.72 -3.59
C ALA A 77 -11.98 18.22 -3.72
N ASP A 78 -12.61 18.79 -2.68
CA ASP A 78 -12.79 20.23 -2.59
C ASP A 78 -11.40 20.90 -2.64
N GLY A 79 -11.12 21.58 -3.76
CA GLY A 79 -10.04 22.56 -3.90
C GLY A 79 -8.59 22.08 -4.05
N ALA A 80 -8.26 20.81 -3.82
CA ALA A 80 -6.87 20.31 -3.95
C ALA A 80 -6.67 19.45 -5.21
N ALA A 81 -6.75 20.08 -6.38
CA ALA A 81 -6.62 19.46 -7.72
C ALA A 81 -5.24 18.83 -8.04
N GLY A 82 -4.39 18.56 -7.05
CA GLY A 82 -2.99 18.19 -7.27
C GLY A 82 -2.66 16.70 -7.33
N ASN A 83 -3.42 15.82 -6.65
CA ASN A 83 -2.93 14.44 -6.39
C ASN A 83 -3.99 13.32 -6.51
N LEU A 84 -5.06 13.51 -7.29
CA LEU A 84 -6.03 12.43 -7.57
C LEU A 84 -5.34 11.17 -8.15
N ALA A 85 -4.30 11.37 -8.96
CA ALA A 85 -3.49 10.30 -9.55
C ALA A 85 -2.65 9.50 -8.54
N ALA A 86 -2.35 10.09 -7.37
CA ALA A 86 -1.61 9.43 -6.29
C ALA A 86 -2.55 8.73 -5.29
N ALA A 87 -3.74 9.29 -5.05
CA ALA A 87 -4.64 8.90 -3.96
C ALA A 87 -5.40 7.57 -4.17
N ALA A 88 -5.68 7.20 -5.43
CA ALA A 88 -6.55 6.08 -5.77
C ALA A 88 -5.75 4.92 -6.37
N ARG A 89 -4.86 4.26 -5.60
CA ARG A 89 -4.01 3.17 -6.12
C ARG A 89 -4.44 1.80 -5.58
N ALA A 90 -5.16 1.04 -6.41
CA ALA A 90 -5.28 -0.41 -6.26
C ALA A 90 -3.89 -1.09 -6.37
N SER A 91 -3.41 -1.72 -5.30
CA SER A 91 -2.20 -2.55 -5.33
C SER A 91 -2.54 -3.94 -5.86
N VAL A 92 -1.65 -4.55 -6.65
CA VAL A 92 -1.88 -5.89 -7.23
C VAL A 92 -0.92 -6.88 -6.58
N HIS A 93 -1.48 -7.92 -5.96
CA HIS A 93 -0.73 -8.99 -5.30
C HIS A 93 -1.09 -10.32 -5.94
N CYS A 94 -0.09 -11.16 -6.19
CA CYS A 94 -0.31 -12.53 -6.67
C CYS A 94 -0.15 -13.51 -5.51
N LEU A 95 -1.14 -14.37 -5.30
CA LEU A 95 -1.10 -15.46 -4.33
C LEU A 95 -0.69 -16.74 -5.06
N ARG A 96 0.52 -17.22 -4.80
CA ARG A 96 1.08 -18.39 -5.48
C ARG A 96 0.46 -19.67 -4.93
N GLY A 97 0.05 -20.58 -5.80
CA GLY A 97 -0.65 -21.81 -5.43
C GLY A 97 -2.17 -21.69 -5.39
N ALA A 98 -2.71 -20.46 -5.42
CA ALA A 98 -4.15 -20.22 -5.38
C ALA A 98 -4.82 -20.31 -6.75
N ALA A 99 -6.08 -20.76 -6.77
CA ALA A 99 -6.85 -20.80 -7.99
C ALA A 99 -7.26 -19.39 -8.42
N VAL A 100 -7.37 -19.16 -9.73
CA VAL A 100 -7.78 -17.85 -10.26
C VAL A 100 -9.16 -17.44 -9.75
N LYS A 101 -10.04 -18.42 -9.48
CA LYS A 101 -11.37 -18.23 -8.90
C LYS A 101 -11.35 -17.69 -7.46
N ASP A 102 -10.23 -17.83 -6.75
CA ASP A 102 -10.03 -17.29 -5.39
C ASP A 102 -9.53 -15.83 -5.41
N SER A 103 -9.32 -15.26 -6.60
CA SER A 103 -8.99 -13.84 -6.74
C SER A 103 -10.11 -12.98 -6.15
N CYS A 104 -9.74 -11.98 -5.37
CA CYS A 104 -10.67 -11.11 -4.67
C CYS A 104 -10.12 -9.70 -4.48
N VAL A 105 -11.01 -8.78 -4.09
CA VAL A 105 -10.68 -7.39 -3.78
C VAL A 105 -10.81 -7.18 -2.28
N LEU A 106 -9.79 -6.61 -1.65
CA LEU A 106 -9.81 -6.23 -0.24
C LEU A 106 -9.70 -4.72 -0.08
N PRO A 107 -10.51 -4.08 0.78
CA PRO A 107 -10.35 -2.67 1.10
C PRO A 107 -9.08 -2.44 1.94
N GLY A 108 -8.37 -1.34 1.68
CA GLY A 108 -7.13 -0.98 2.38
C GLY A 108 -5.87 -1.54 1.73
N VAL A 109 -4.80 -1.62 2.52
CA VAL A 109 -3.48 -2.10 2.09
C VAL A 109 -3.24 -3.49 2.65
N VAL A 110 -2.68 -4.39 1.83
CA VAL A 110 -2.36 -5.76 2.26
C VAL A 110 -0.84 -5.95 2.31
N LEU A 111 -0.35 -6.48 3.43
CA LEU A 111 1.02 -6.98 3.60
C LEU A 111 0.99 -8.51 3.55
N GLN A 112 1.91 -9.11 2.80
CA GLN A 112 2.00 -10.57 2.69
C GLN A 112 2.92 -11.11 3.78
N GLY A 113 2.77 -12.38 4.14
CA GLY A 113 3.65 -13.04 5.12
C GLY A 113 5.16 -12.92 4.80
N ALA A 114 5.55 -12.78 3.53
CA ALA A 114 6.95 -12.53 3.14
C ALA A 114 7.49 -11.16 3.58
N ASP A 115 6.60 -10.20 3.85
CA ASP A 115 6.95 -8.87 4.35
C ASP A 115 7.00 -8.82 5.89
N LEU A 116 6.63 -9.92 6.56
CA LEU A 116 6.44 -10.00 8.01
C LEU A 116 7.36 -11.07 8.63
N PRO A 117 7.84 -10.85 9.87
CA PRO A 117 8.50 -11.91 10.62
C PRO A 117 7.50 -13.00 11.02
N ALA A 118 7.97 -14.23 11.23
CA ALA A 118 7.11 -15.38 11.55
C ALA A 118 6.26 -15.16 12.82
N GLU A 119 6.80 -14.42 13.80
CA GLU A 119 6.18 -14.14 15.10
C GLU A 119 5.19 -12.95 15.06
N ALA A 120 5.02 -12.31 13.89
CA ALA A 120 4.23 -11.09 13.76
C ALA A 120 2.76 -11.24 14.20
N LEU A 121 2.12 -12.35 13.85
CA LEU A 121 0.70 -12.57 14.15
C LEU A 121 0.48 -12.72 15.66
N ASP A 122 1.32 -13.54 16.31
CA ASP A 122 1.28 -13.78 17.75
C ASP A 122 1.53 -12.49 18.52
N LEU A 123 2.55 -11.72 18.10
CA LEU A 123 2.83 -10.42 18.69
C LEU A 123 1.66 -9.46 18.53
N LEU A 124 1.04 -9.38 17.35
CA LEU A 124 -0.11 -8.50 17.13
C LEU A 124 -1.39 -8.98 17.84
N GLY A 125 -1.39 -10.16 18.45
CA GLY A 125 -2.56 -10.75 19.10
C GLY A 125 -3.64 -11.13 18.10
N LEU A 126 -3.22 -11.49 16.88
CA LEU A 126 -4.11 -11.91 15.81
C LEU A 126 -4.07 -13.42 15.70
N GLU A 127 -5.22 -14.05 15.91
CA GLU A 127 -5.38 -15.44 15.54
C GLU A 127 -5.34 -15.56 14.01
N ALA A 128 -4.65 -16.58 13.49
CA ALA A 128 -4.74 -16.92 12.08
C ALA A 128 -6.20 -17.27 11.77
N GLY A 129 -6.92 -16.37 11.11
CA GLY A 129 -8.34 -16.55 10.86
C GLY A 129 -8.58 -17.87 10.13
N ALA A 130 -9.49 -18.71 10.64
CA ALA A 130 -9.96 -19.87 9.90
C ALA A 130 -10.46 -19.43 8.51
N GLN A 131 -10.28 -20.26 7.47
CA GLN A 131 -10.74 -19.94 6.11
C GLN A 131 -12.22 -19.50 6.14
N GLY A 132 -12.48 -18.20 5.93
CA GLY A 132 -13.83 -17.63 5.94
C GLY A 132 -14.42 -17.27 7.32
N GLY A 133 -13.62 -17.28 8.40
CA GLY A 133 -14.05 -16.94 9.76
C GLY A 133 -13.99 -15.44 10.09
N GLU A 134 -14.80 -15.04 11.07
CA GLU A 134 -14.84 -13.70 11.68
C GLU A 134 -13.42 -13.23 12.04
N SER A 135 -12.93 -12.22 11.34
CA SER A 135 -11.56 -11.78 11.51
C SER A 135 -11.47 -10.72 12.61
N VAL A 136 -10.56 -10.96 13.55
CA VAL A 136 -10.29 -10.06 14.67
C VAL A 136 -9.67 -8.77 14.11
N THR A 137 -10.35 -7.65 14.35
CA THR A 137 -9.81 -6.32 14.05
C THR A 137 -9.17 -5.72 15.29
N VAL A 138 -7.87 -5.45 15.21
CA VAL A 138 -7.10 -4.82 16.29
C VAL A 138 -6.71 -3.41 15.85
N GLU A 139 -6.90 -2.43 16.72
CA GLU A 139 -6.40 -1.08 16.48
C GLU A 139 -4.92 -1.00 16.90
N VAL A 140 -4.05 -0.65 15.95
CA VAL A 140 -2.61 -0.55 16.19
C VAL A 140 -2.07 0.78 15.69
N GLY A 141 -1.07 1.30 16.40
CA GLY A 141 -0.23 2.38 15.90
C GLY A 141 0.76 1.86 14.87
N VAL A 142 0.82 2.54 13.73
CA VAL A 142 1.77 2.25 12.66
C VAL A 142 2.74 3.41 12.51
N LEU A 143 4.04 3.13 12.57
CA LEU A 143 5.12 4.09 12.30
C LEU A 143 5.61 3.90 10.86
N LEU A 144 5.55 4.95 10.04
CA LEU A 144 5.97 4.95 8.64
C LEU A 144 7.35 5.60 8.50
N LEU A 145 8.30 4.87 7.90
CA LEU A 145 9.69 5.31 7.73
C LEU A 145 10.10 5.19 6.25
N ALA A 146 10.63 6.27 5.68
CA ALA A 146 11.24 6.29 4.34
C ALA A 146 12.78 6.18 4.39
N CYS A 147 13.39 6.33 5.56
CA CYS A 147 14.83 6.13 5.79
C CYS A 147 15.22 4.64 5.87
N SER A 148 16.52 4.36 5.71
CA SER A 148 17.10 3.06 6.08
C SER A 148 17.42 3.09 7.55
N LEU A 149 17.20 1.98 8.24
CA LEU A 149 17.65 1.80 9.62
C LEU A 149 18.89 0.92 9.67
N ASP A 150 19.77 1.09 8.69
CA ASP A 150 21.00 0.34 8.54
C ASP A 150 22.18 1.27 8.84
N THR A 151 23.16 0.78 9.59
CA THR A 151 24.39 1.50 9.98
C THR A 151 25.30 1.81 8.79
N HIS A 152 25.07 1.20 7.62
CA HIS A 152 25.96 1.36 6.46
C HIS A 152 25.63 2.53 5.51
N SER A 153 24.62 3.35 5.78
CA SER A 153 24.19 4.37 4.83
C SER A 153 24.94 5.70 4.96
N ASN A 154 26.18 5.78 4.46
CA ASN A 154 26.67 7.08 3.99
C ASN A 154 27.77 7.13 2.91
N GLN A 155 27.98 6.09 2.07
CA GLN A 155 28.99 6.22 1.00
C GLN A 155 28.57 5.97 -0.45
N TYR A 156 27.38 5.45 -0.76
CA TYR A 156 26.98 5.28 -2.15
C TYR A 156 25.49 5.49 -2.35
N ASN A 157 25.09 6.74 -2.64
CA ASN A 157 24.01 7.08 -3.59
C ASN A 157 23.78 8.60 -3.62
N SER A 158 24.62 9.34 -4.36
CA SER A 158 24.35 10.72 -4.78
C SER A 158 24.31 10.87 -6.31
N ALA A 159 23.96 9.81 -7.03
CA ALA A 159 23.90 9.83 -8.49
C ALA A 159 22.64 9.12 -9.00
N ASP A 160 21.45 9.62 -8.60
CA ASP A 160 20.26 9.69 -9.47
C ASP A 160 19.06 10.18 -8.66
N VAL A 161 18.94 11.51 -8.53
CA VAL A 161 17.64 12.17 -8.33
C VAL A 161 17.61 13.37 -9.27
N GLY A 162 17.14 13.13 -10.50
CA GLY A 162 16.60 14.17 -11.34
C GLY A 162 15.23 14.59 -10.82
N GLY A 163 15.12 15.80 -10.29
CA GLY A 163 13.85 16.37 -9.83
C GLY A 163 14.05 17.68 -9.09
N GLY A 164 14.08 18.78 -9.84
CA GLY A 164 14.35 20.11 -9.32
C GLY A 164 13.23 20.70 -8.46
N ALA A 165 13.64 21.43 -7.43
CA ALA A 165 12.99 22.66 -6.96
C ALA A 165 14.04 23.49 -6.22
N CYS A 166 14.17 24.75 -6.64
CA CYS A 166 15.17 25.70 -6.17
C CYS A 166 14.96 26.09 -4.70
N ALA A 167 15.97 25.91 -3.86
CA ALA A 167 16.16 26.71 -2.65
C ALA A 167 17.65 27.09 -2.55
N ALA A 168 17.91 28.40 -2.51
CA ALA A 168 19.25 28.99 -2.52
C ALA A 168 20.04 28.64 -1.24
N PRO A 169 21.37 28.48 -1.31
CA PRO A 169 22.19 28.27 -0.11
C PRO A 169 22.38 29.59 0.65
N ALA A 170 21.95 29.61 1.91
CA ALA A 170 22.33 30.65 2.85
C ALA A 170 23.81 30.48 3.25
N ARG A 171 24.53 31.61 3.21
CA ARG A 171 25.93 31.86 3.55
C ARG A 171 26.50 31.04 4.70
N GLY A 172 27.75 30.60 4.49
CA GLY A 172 28.53 29.73 5.35
C GLY A 172 28.79 30.26 6.76
N VAL A 173 28.59 29.34 7.71
CA VAL A 173 29.20 29.32 9.04
C VAL A 173 30.51 28.53 8.91
N PRO A 174 31.62 28.94 9.56
CA PRO A 174 32.89 28.23 9.43
C PRO A 174 32.79 26.82 10.03
N LEU A 175 33.21 25.84 9.24
CA LEU A 175 33.43 24.45 9.65
C LEU A 175 34.46 24.43 10.79
N VAL A 176 33.99 24.19 12.02
CA VAL A 176 34.84 23.64 13.07
C VAL A 176 35.07 22.19 12.68
N MET A 177 36.30 21.86 12.26
CA MET A 177 36.74 20.48 12.19
C MET A 177 36.84 19.96 13.62
N GLU A 178 35.74 19.43 14.15
CA GLU A 178 35.81 18.59 15.33
C GLU A 178 36.59 17.33 14.98
N GLN A 179 37.65 17.09 15.75
CA GLN A 179 38.45 15.88 15.71
C GLN A 179 37.52 14.69 15.94
N ARG A 180 37.19 13.96 14.87
CA ARG A 180 36.69 12.61 15.00
C ARG A 180 37.87 11.77 15.46
N ASP A 181 37.90 11.43 16.74
CA ASP A 181 38.70 10.32 17.23
C ASP A 181 38.41 9.11 16.31
N GLU A 182 39.46 8.54 15.74
CA GLU A 182 39.39 7.36 14.87
C GLU A 182 38.92 6.16 15.70
N LEU A 183 37.61 6.07 15.92
CA LEU A 183 36.95 4.90 16.48
C LEU A 183 37.27 3.69 15.60
N ALA A 184 37.58 2.56 16.23
CA ALA A 184 37.76 1.32 15.52
C ALA A 184 36.48 1.03 14.70
N PRO A 185 36.58 0.44 13.49
CA PRO A 185 35.45 0.32 12.57
C PRO A 185 34.22 -0.40 13.15
N GLY A 186 34.37 -1.23 14.19
CA GLY A 186 33.24 -1.83 14.90
C GLY A 186 32.61 -0.94 15.99
N GLU A 187 33.40 -0.11 16.67
CA GLU A 187 32.90 0.75 17.76
C GLU A 187 32.04 1.91 17.22
N ALA A 188 32.33 2.38 16.01
CA ALA A 188 31.53 3.39 15.33
C ALA A 188 30.13 2.87 14.94
N GLU A 189 30.05 1.64 14.43
CA GLU A 189 28.78 1.01 14.05
C GLU A 189 27.89 0.73 15.26
N ASP A 190 28.48 0.27 16.36
CA ASP A 190 27.76 0.04 17.62
C ASP A 190 27.21 1.34 18.22
N ALA A 191 28.00 2.43 18.16
CA ALA A 191 27.56 3.75 18.62
C ALA A 191 26.41 4.32 17.76
N GLU A 192 26.47 4.13 16.44
CA GLU A 192 25.39 4.54 15.53
C GLU A 192 24.11 3.73 15.76
N LEU A 193 24.23 2.41 15.93
CA LEU A 193 23.10 1.54 16.26
C LEU A 193 22.47 1.91 17.60
N ALA A 194 23.28 2.19 18.63
CA ALA A 194 22.81 2.66 19.92
C ALA A 194 22.06 4.00 19.80
N GLY A 195 22.55 4.92 18.96
CA GLY A 195 21.88 6.17 18.65
C GLY A 195 20.52 5.96 17.96
N LEU A 196 20.42 5.04 17.01
CA LEU A 196 19.15 4.69 16.35
C LEU A 196 18.14 4.08 17.33
N ILE A 197 18.60 3.19 18.21
CA ILE A 197 17.76 2.60 19.26
C ILE A 197 17.23 3.69 20.18
N ALA A 198 18.08 4.60 20.67
CA ALA A 198 17.66 5.69 21.54
C ALA A 198 16.63 6.61 20.88
N ASN A 199 16.79 6.91 19.59
CA ASN A 199 15.82 7.71 18.84
C ASN A 199 14.47 6.99 18.66
N LEU A 200 14.48 5.69 18.40
CA LEU A 200 13.27 4.89 18.29
C LEU A 200 12.57 4.73 19.63
N GLU A 201 13.31 4.50 20.71
CA GLU A 201 12.78 4.45 22.07
C GLU A 201 12.09 5.78 22.43
N ALA A 202 12.72 6.92 22.15
CA ALA A 202 12.13 8.24 22.35
C ALA A 202 10.83 8.46 21.53
N LEU A 203 10.69 7.82 20.37
CA LEU A 203 9.48 7.88 19.54
C LEU A 203 8.39 6.90 20.01
N LEU A 204 8.76 5.72 20.50
CA LEU A 204 7.85 4.66 20.92
C LEU A 204 7.30 4.89 22.33
N GLU A 205 8.11 5.36 23.28
CA GLU A 205 7.73 5.55 24.69
C GLU A 205 6.50 6.45 24.89
N PRO A 206 6.38 7.64 24.25
CA PRO A 206 5.17 8.45 24.36
C PRO A 206 3.95 7.84 23.63
N ARG A 207 4.17 6.85 22.75
CA ARG A 207 3.17 6.29 21.83
C ARG A 207 3.01 4.78 22.07
N ARG A 208 2.58 4.42 23.30
CA ARG A 208 2.43 3.03 23.81
C ARG A 208 1.54 2.08 23.00
N ASN A 209 0.90 2.55 21.94
CA ASN A 209 0.06 1.74 21.06
C ASN A 209 0.72 1.43 19.71
N ILE A 210 1.97 1.85 19.45
CA ILE A 210 2.70 1.44 18.24
C ILE A 210 3.02 -0.04 18.34
N ARG A 211 2.50 -0.83 17.40
CA ARG A 211 2.77 -2.26 17.31
C ARG A 211 3.34 -2.68 15.96
N LEU A 212 3.43 -1.75 15.00
CA LEU A 212 3.91 -1.99 13.65
C LEU A 212 4.84 -0.85 13.22
N VAL A 213 6.02 -1.20 12.70
CA VAL A 213 6.94 -0.25 12.05
C VAL A 213 7.05 -0.65 10.58
N ALA A 214 6.66 0.24 9.68
CA ALA A 214 6.68 0.03 8.24
C ALA A 214 7.76 0.90 7.58
N CYS A 215 8.76 0.24 7.01
CA CYS A 215 9.94 0.86 6.43
C CYS A 215 10.02 0.62 4.91
N GLN A 216 10.35 1.67 4.16
CA GLN A 216 10.63 1.56 2.73
C GLN A 216 11.88 0.73 2.44
N LYS A 217 12.89 0.86 3.29
CA LYS A 217 14.23 0.29 3.13
C LYS A 217 14.47 -0.85 4.13
N GLY A 218 15.72 -1.29 4.24
CA GLY A 218 16.14 -2.31 5.21
C GLY A 218 16.13 -1.79 6.63
N ILE A 219 15.97 -2.72 7.56
CA ILE A 219 16.16 -2.51 8.99
C ILE A 219 17.34 -3.38 9.43
N HIS A 220 18.28 -2.82 10.20
CA HIS A 220 19.41 -3.58 10.72
C HIS A 220 18.93 -4.79 11.55
N PRO A 221 19.51 -6.00 11.40
CA PRO A 221 19.03 -7.20 12.11
C PRO A 221 18.93 -7.05 13.63
N ALA A 222 19.94 -6.46 14.28
CA ALA A 222 19.90 -6.22 15.73
C ALA A 222 18.76 -5.27 16.14
N LEU A 223 18.38 -4.34 15.26
CA LEU A 223 17.26 -3.44 15.50
C LEU A 223 15.91 -4.14 15.29
N GLN A 224 15.82 -5.08 14.34
CA GLN A 224 14.64 -5.94 14.19
C GLN A 224 14.41 -6.78 15.45
N GLU A 225 15.46 -7.42 15.97
CA GLU A 225 15.41 -8.19 17.21
C GLU A 225 14.98 -7.32 18.39
N TRP A 226 15.53 -6.10 18.50
CA TRP A 226 15.12 -5.14 19.52
C TRP A 226 13.65 -4.75 19.41
N LEU A 227 13.14 -4.42 18.20
CA LEU A 227 11.74 -4.08 17.97
C LEU A 227 10.80 -5.24 18.37
N LEU A 228 11.15 -6.47 17.99
CA LEU A 228 10.39 -7.66 18.35
C LEU A 228 10.36 -7.88 19.87
N ALA A 229 11.48 -7.66 20.55
CA ALA A 229 11.55 -7.74 22.01
C ALA A 229 10.68 -6.68 22.70
N GLN A 230 10.46 -5.52 22.06
CA GLN A 230 9.49 -4.50 22.50
C GLN A 230 8.03 -4.82 22.11
N GLY A 231 7.77 -5.95 21.45
CA GLY A 231 6.44 -6.33 20.96
C GLY A 231 5.97 -5.51 19.75
N VAL A 232 6.91 -4.94 19.00
CA VAL A 232 6.68 -4.15 17.79
C VAL A 232 7.12 -4.96 16.57
N VAL A 233 6.24 -5.09 15.57
CA VAL A 233 6.51 -5.86 14.36
C VAL A 233 7.22 -5.00 13.31
N PRO A 234 8.46 -5.31 12.92
CA PRO A 234 9.14 -4.65 11.80
C PRO A 234 8.61 -5.19 10.46
N CYS A 235 8.17 -4.28 9.58
CA CYS A 235 7.87 -4.51 8.17
C CYS A 235 8.88 -3.72 7.35
N GLN A 236 9.70 -4.39 6.55
CA GLN A 236 10.79 -3.74 5.82
C GLN A 236 10.68 -3.96 4.32
N ARG A 237 11.39 -3.14 3.53
CA ARG A 237 11.45 -3.25 2.07
C ARG A 237 10.08 -3.20 1.38
N LEU A 238 9.13 -2.44 1.93
CA LEU A 238 7.77 -2.33 1.40
C LEU A 238 7.70 -1.69 0.00
N GLY A 239 8.77 -1.02 -0.42
CA GLY A 239 8.81 -0.29 -1.68
C GLY A 239 7.98 1.00 -1.62
N ALA A 240 8.32 1.97 -2.49
CA ALA A 240 7.72 3.30 -2.44
C ALA A 240 6.19 3.28 -2.59
N ALA A 241 5.67 2.48 -3.53
CA ALA A 241 4.24 2.44 -3.82
C ALA A 241 3.38 1.95 -2.63
N ARG A 242 3.82 0.92 -1.89
CA ARG A 242 3.08 0.43 -0.72
C ARG A 242 3.21 1.40 0.45
N LEU A 243 4.41 1.98 0.66
CA LEU A 243 4.57 2.98 1.70
C LEU A 243 3.71 4.22 1.44
N SER A 244 3.62 4.69 0.19
CA SER A 244 2.71 5.79 -0.19
C SER A 244 1.24 5.42 0.02
N ALA A 245 0.83 4.18 -0.29
CA ALA A 245 -0.54 3.72 -0.03
C ALA A 245 -0.85 3.69 1.48
N LEU A 246 0.11 3.23 2.29
CA LEU A 246 0.00 3.27 3.75
C LEU A 246 -0.05 4.70 4.27
N ALA A 247 0.76 5.61 3.75
CA ALA A 247 0.74 7.04 4.11
C ALA A 247 -0.62 7.70 3.82
N LEU A 248 -1.20 7.40 2.66
CA LEU A 248 -2.54 7.85 2.29
C LEU A 248 -3.61 7.29 3.23
N LEU A 249 -3.54 5.99 3.53
CA LEU A 249 -4.45 5.31 4.45
C LEU A 249 -4.32 5.83 5.89
N ALA A 250 -3.08 6.17 6.29
CA ALA A 250 -2.72 6.72 7.58
C ALA A 250 -3.15 8.18 7.74
N GLY A 251 -3.24 8.91 6.63
CA GLY A 251 -3.37 10.37 6.65
C GLY A 251 -2.09 11.09 7.11
N CYS A 252 -0.93 10.42 7.12
CA CYS A 252 0.33 11.00 7.58
C CYS A 252 1.49 10.73 6.61
N ALA A 253 2.41 11.68 6.52
CA ALA A 253 3.63 11.53 5.72
C ALA A 253 4.64 10.63 6.44
N PRO A 254 5.37 9.74 5.73
CA PRO A 254 6.45 8.96 6.32
C PRO A 254 7.57 9.84 6.89
N LEU A 255 8.27 9.33 7.90
CA LEU A 255 9.48 10.00 8.42
C LEU A 255 10.66 9.71 7.49
N GLU A 256 11.24 10.79 6.96
CA GLU A 256 12.40 10.73 6.06
C GLU A 256 13.72 10.53 6.81
N THR A 257 13.81 10.95 8.07
CA THR A 257 14.99 10.81 8.92
C THR A 257 14.61 10.53 10.36
N LEU A 258 15.43 9.73 11.05
CA LEU A 258 15.32 9.50 12.50
C LEU A 258 16.32 10.32 13.32
N THR A 259 17.07 11.21 12.68
CA THR A 259 18.12 12.01 13.32
C THR A 259 17.56 13.35 13.77
N GLY A 260 17.27 13.50 15.07
CA GLY A 260 16.96 14.78 15.69
C GLY A 260 16.17 14.62 17.00
N PRO A 261 16.30 15.56 17.96
CA PRO A 261 15.51 15.53 19.19
C PRO A 261 14.01 15.62 18.86
N PRO A 262 13.13 14.93 19.62
CA PRO A 262 11.70 14.82 19.36
C PRO A 262 10.92 16.15 19.50
N GLU A 263 11.61 17.25 19.78
CA GLU A 263 11.01 18.56 20.05
C GLU A 263 10.59 19.33 18.77
N HIS A 264 11.04 18.88 17.58
CA HIS A 264 10.74 19.56 16.30
C HIS A 264 10.02 18.70 15.25
N THR A 265 9.75 17.42 15.51
CA THR A 265 8.84 16.64 14.64
C THR A 265 7.41 16.99 15.02
N ALA A 266 6.88 17.97 14.29
CA ALA A 266 5.50 18.42 14.40
C ALA A 266 4.54 17.24 14.57
N VAL A 267 3.63 17.43 15.54
CA VAL A 267 2.41 16.68 15.80
C VAL A 267 1.90 16.04 14.50
N ASP A 268 1.72 14.71 14.50
CA ASP A 268 1.13 13.88 13.44
C ASP A 268 2.01 13.42 12.26
N THR A 269 3.33 13.62 12.27
CA THR A 269 4.21 13.04 11.24
C THR A 269 4.55 11.57 11.51
N GLY A 270 4.40 10.71 10.48
CA GLY A 270 4.83 9.31 10.46
C GLY A 270 4.02 8.32 11.28
N PHE A 271 3.03 8.75 12.06
CA PHE A 271 2.25 7.87 12.92
C PHE A 271 0.76 7.98 12.64
N SER A 272 0.08 6.85 12.64
CA SER A 272 -1.39 6.83 12.61
C SER A 272 -1.93 5.56 13.25
N ARG A 273 -3.19 5.61 13.69
CA ARG A 273 -3.92 4.45 14.17
C ARG A 273 -4.64 3.77 13.01
N MET A 274 -4.40 2.49 12.86
CA MET A 274 -5.00 1.67 11.82
C MET A 274 -5.72 0.48 12.42
N GLN A 275 -6.79 0.08 11.77
CA GLN A 275 -7.40 -1.22 12.01
C GLN A 275 -6.62 -2.26 11.23
N LEU A 276 -6.22 -3.30 11.94
CA LEU A 276 -5.41 -4.36 11.42
C LEU A 276 -6.18 -5.68 11.55
N ASN A 277 -6.20 -6.44 10.47
CA ASN A 277 -7.04 -7.60 10.31
C ASN A 277 -6.20 -8.73 9.70
N SER A 278 -6.20 -9.90 10.33
CA SER A 278 -5.55 -11.10 9.79
C SER A 278 -6.53 -11.86 8.90
N ARG A 279 -6.13 -12.16 7.67
CA ARG A 279 -6.90 -13.00 6.75
C ARG A 279 -6.05 -14.11 6.19
N VAL A 280 -6.62 -15.31 6.16
CA VAL A 280 -6.05 -16.44 5.43
C VAL A 280 -6.80 -16.60 4.12
N VAL A 281 -6.11 -16.40 3.00
CA VAL A 281 -6.67 -16.60 1.66
C VAL A 281 -5.88 -17.72 1.00
N ASP A 282 -6.53 -18.86 0.78
CA ASP A 282 -5.91 -20.06 0.21
C ASP A 282 -4.59 -20.47 0.89
N GLY A 283 -4.58 -20.46 2.24
CA GLY A 283 -3.41 -20.80 3.04
C GLY A 283 -2.34 -19.69 3.13
N HIS A 284 -2.52 -18.55 2.47
CA HIS A 284 -1.64 -17.38 2.62
C HIS A 284 -2.13 -16.49 3.76
N ASN A 285 -1.26 -16.26 4.74
CA ASN A 285 -1.49 -15.26 5.78
C ASN A 285 -1.27 -13.86 5.21
N LEU A 286 -2.33 -13.05 5.27
CA LEU A 286 -2.38 -11.68 4.79
C LEU A 286 -2.75 -10.75 5.94
N LEU A 287 -1.99 -9.66 6.06
CA LEU A 287 -2.27 -8.60 7.01
C LEU A 287 -2.96 -7.47 6.27
N GLN A 288 -4.23 -7.25 6.55
CA GLN A 288 -5.03 -6.19 5.96
C GLN A 288 -5.04 -4.98 6.90
N LEU A 289 -4.54 -3.86 6.42
CA LEU A 289 -4.58 -2.57 7.11
C LEU A 289 -5.70 -1.71 6.54
N ARG A 290 -6.49 -1.13 7.43
CA ARG A 290 -7.59 -0.20 7.14
C ARG A 290 -7.45 1.04 8.00
N SER A 291 -7.98 2.16 7.53
CA SER A 291 -8.01 3.40 8.31
C SER A 291 -8.82 3.18 9.60
N GLY A 292 -8.26 3.51 10.76
CA GLY A 292 -8.98 3.53 12.02
C GLY A 292 -9.77 4.83 12.11
N GLY A 293 -11.11 4.76 12.17
CA GLY A 293 -12.03 5.89 12.01
C GLY A 293 -12.01 6.98 13.09
N GLY A 294 -10.84 7.41 13.56
CA GLY A 294 -10.66 8.40 14.63
C GLY A 294 -10.25 9.81 14.18
N ALA A 295 -9.86 10.02 12.92
CA ALA A 295 -9.52 11.34 12.38
C ALA A 295 -10.15 11.50 10.98
N LEU A 296 -10.49 12.76 10.63
CA LEU A 296 -11.21 13.20 9.44
C LEU A 296 -11.06 12.23 8.25
N PRO A 297 -12.15 11.72 7.63
CA PRO A 297 -12.07 10.75 6.56
C PRO A 297 -11.28 11.34 5.39
N THR A 298 -10.01 10.99 5.24
CA THR A 298 -9.33 11.21 3.98
C THR A 298 -10.01 10.29 2.99
N SER A 299 -10.64 10.90 1.98
CA SER A 299 -11.46 10.28 0.93
C SER A 299 -10.69 9.34 0.00
N SER A 300 -9.50 8.89 0.39
CA SER A 300 -8.63 8.00 -0.37
C SER A 300 -8.94 6.54 -0.04
N SER A 301 -9.74 5.91 -0.90
CA SER A 301 -9.94 4.47 -0.90
C SER A 301 -8.70 3.77 -1.46
N SER A 302 -7.84 3.26 -0.58
CA SER A 302 -6.81 2.28 -0.98
C SER A 302 -7.47 0.90 -1.09
N VAL A 303 -7.09 0.13 -2.10
CA VAL A 303 -7.65 -1.20 -2.38
C VAL A 303 -6.52 -2.15 -2.73
N ALA A 304 -6.62 -3.41 -2.31
CA ALA A 304 -5.71 -4.46 -2.71
C ALA A 304 -6.45 -5.50 -3.57
N LEU A 305 -5.96 -5.68 -4.80
CA LEU A 305 -6.38 -6.73 -5.72
C LEU A 305 -5.51 -7.97 -5.48
N LEU A 306 -6.12 -9.04 -4.96
CA LEU A 306 -5.48 -10.33 -4.78
C LEU A 306 -5.80 -11.23 -5.98
N LEU A 307 -4.77 -11.67 -6.70
CA LEU A 307 -4.87 -12.55 -7.85
C LEU A 307 -4.37 -13.95 -7.49
N GLY A 308 -5.27 -14.93 -7.52
CA GLY A 308 -4.88 -16.33 -7.35
C GLY A 308 -4.10 -16.83 -8.57
N CYS A 309 -2.92 -17.38 -8.35
CA CYS A 309 -2.03 -17.85 -9.39
C CYS A 309 -1.57 -19.29 -9.09
N ALA A 310 -2.06 -20.27 -9.86
CA ALA A 310 -1.69 -21.68 -9.69
C ALA A 310 -0.19 -21.95 -9.97
N SER A 311 0.49 -21.06 -10.71
CA SER A 311 1.92 -21.16 -10.99
C SER A 311 2.60 -19.78 -11.07
N ASP A 312 3.91 -19.75 -10.91
CA ASP A 312 4.72 -18.54 -11.06
C ASP A 312 4.66 -17.97 -12.49
N ALA A 313 4.70 -18.84 -13.50
CA ALA A 313 4.58 -18.43 -14.90
C ALA A 313 3.24 -17.74 -15.17
N LEU A 314 2.15 -18.21 -14.54
CA LEU A 314 0.86 -17.55 -14.63
C LEU A 314 0.87 -16.19 -13.91
N ALA A 315 1.51 -16.09 -12.75
CA ALA A 315 1.64 -14.82 -12.02
C ALA A 315 2.38 -13.75 -12.85
N ASP A 316 3.42 -14.14 -13.58
CA ASP A 316 4.19 -13.26 -14.46
C ASP A 316 3.37 -12.71 -15.63
N HIS A 317 2.31 -13.41 -16.05
CA HIS A 317 1.38 -12.93 -17.06
C HIS A 317 0.19 -12.16 -16.48
N LEU A 318 -0.36 -12.64 -15.35
CA LEU A 318 -1.55 -12.07 -14.72
C LEU A 318 -1.31 -10.67 -14.17
N ARG A 319 -0.22 -10.48 -13.41
CA ARG A 319 0.08 -9.19 -12.77
C ARG A 319 0.17 -8.04 -13.78
N PRO A 320 1.04 -8.09 -14.82
CA PRO A 320 1.14 -6.99 -15.77
C PRO A 320 -0.12 -6.83 -16.62
N ALA A 321 -0.91 -7.88 -16.84
CA ALA A 321 -2.18 -7.79 -17.56
C ALA A 321 -3.23 -7.03 -16.72
N ALA A 322 -3.37 -7.37 -15.43
CA ALA A 322 -4.26 -6.69 -14.50
C ALA A 322 -3.84 -5.22 -14.28
N GLU A 323 -2.55 -4.96 -14.08
CA GLU A 323 -2.04 -3.58 -13.96
C GLU A 323 -2.29 -2.76 -15.23
N ALA A 324 -2.11 -3.36 -16.42
CA ALA A 324 -2.40 -2.68 -17.68
C ALA A 324 -3.89 -2.36 -17.83
N ALA A 325 -4.77 -3.28 -17.41
CA ALA A 325 -6.21 -3.04 -17.41
C ALA A 325 -6.59 -1.90 -16.45
N LEU A 326 -6.09 -1.93 -15.21
CA LEU A 326 -6.31 -0.85 -14.22
C LEU A 326 -5.80 0.51 -14.73
N LYS A 327 -4.63 0.54 -15.38
CA LYS A 327 -4.08 1.77 -15.99
C LYS A 327 -4.97 2.29 -17.12
N LEU A 328 -5.46 1.39 -17.99
CA LEU A 328 -6.35 1.78 -19.08
C LEU A 328 -7.65 2.37 -18.54
N LEU A 329 -8.29 1.71 -17.58
CA LEU A 329 -9.56 2.17 -16.98
C LEU A 329 -9.41 3.58 -16.38
N ARG A 330 -8.31 3.83 -15.68
CA ARG A 330 -8.01 5.17 -15.13
C ARG A 330 -7.81 6.21 -16.22
N GLY A 331 -7.03 5.88 -17.25
CA GLY A 331 -6.81 6.77 -18.37
C GLY A 331 -8.11 7.13 -19.08
N THR A 332 -9.04 6.18 -19.23
CA THR A 332 -10.37 6.44 -19.80
C THR A 332 -11.18 7.40 -18.91
N MET A 333 -11.19 7.19 -17.60
CA MET A 333 -11.91 8.07 -16.66
C MET A 333 -11.36 9.50 -16.65
N GLU A 334 -10.04 9.67 -16.70
CA GLU A 334 -9.39 10.98 -16.78
C GLU A 334 -9.73 11.71 -18.09
N GLN A 335 -9.79 10.98 -19.21
CA GLN A 335 -10.20 11.51 -20.51
C GLN A 335 -11.67 11.94 -20.54
N ASP A 336 -12.58 11.15 -19.97
CA ASP A 336 -14.00 11.50 -19.91
C ASP A 336 -14.23 12.74 -19.03
N SER A 337 -13.48 12.86 -17.93
CA SER A 337 -13.56 14.00 -17.01
C SER A 337 -13.05 15.30 -17.66
N THR A 338 -11.95 15.21 -18.42
CA THR A 338 -11.38 16.36 -19.14
C THR A 338 -12.21 16.81 -20.34
N ALA A 339 -12.85 15.86 -21.04
CA ALA A 339 -13.80 16.17 -22.12
C ALA A 339 -15.04 16.91 -21.61
N LEU A 340 -15.53 16.58 -20.41
CA LEU A 340 -16.65 17.29 -19.77
C LEU A 340 -16.28 18.71 -19.33
N ALA A 341 -15.05 18.92 -18.85
CA ALA A 341 -14.58 20.23 -18.37
C ALA A 341 -14.26 21.22 -19.49
N GLY A 342 -13.91 20.75 -20.70
CA GLY A 342 -13.62 21.60 -21.86
C GLY A 342 -14.83 22.06 -22.67
N ALA A 343 -16.03 21.57 -22.33
CA ALA A 343 -17.29 21.89 -23.01
C ALA A 343 -18.20 22.88 -22.22
N ALA A 344 -17.73 23.37 -21.07
CA ALA A 344 -18.38 24.40 -20.24
C ALA A 344 -17.67 25.75 -20.39
#